data_AF-A0A397XZM4-F1
#
_entry.id   AF-A0A397XZM4-F1
#
_cell.length_a   1.000
_cell.length_b   1.000
_cell.length_c   1.000
_cell.angle_alpha   90.00
_cell.angle_beta   90.00
_cell.angle_gamma   90.00
#
_symmetry.space_group_name_H-M   'P 1'
#
loop_
_entity.id
_entity.type
_entity.pdbx_description
1 polymer ?
#
loop_
_entity_poly.entity_id
_entity_poly.type
_entity_poly.pdbx_seq_one_letter_code
_entity_poly.pdbx_strand_id
1 'polypeptide(L)'
;MAATYHVRSCSLPARLHSNGLNHIQQLLIKLPTDDKSSLSFLSELYDSLSNLFNESPASLLLPHHSFFTHLLDLSLVHLDLCSKLRDITCRIKDSIRDLRSAFRRRRHGGDSTIQCHVKAFTRSRRLIHKDLAKLLLLLKQTEHSSSESTHPLITLLQQVCSQTCISFRTVLLSLSSPVRKPMPSKWALVTKLMIKNDTNTNAQVQTNEFQIMDEELQSLSMAKEIKKERIKSLITTLDNVDVAVEELESSLETLYRRMIQARVSILNTLSMHV
;
A
#
# COMPACT_ATOMS: atom_id res chain seq x y z
N MET A 1 -2.15 -27.36 -67.92
CA MET A 1 -1.27 -26.62 -67.00
C MET A 1 -2.15 -26.06 -65.88
N ALA A 2 -2.22 -26.74 -64.74
CA ALA A 2 -2.99 -26.28 -63.58
C ALA A 2 -2.07 -25.41 -62.71
N ALA A 3 -2.43 -24.15 -62.52
CA ALA A 3 -1.71 -23.25 -61.61
C ALA A 3 -1.99 -23.70 -60.17
N THR A 4 -0.96 -24.22 -59.50
CA THR A 4 -0.97 -24.52 -58.08
C THR A 4 -0.87 -23.22 -57.29
N TYR A 5 -2.01 -22.78 -56.74
CA TYR A 5 -2.02 -21.66 -55.80
C TYR A 5 -1.39 -22.11 -54.48
N HIS A 6 -0.25 -21.52 -54.12
CA HIS A 6 0.32 -21.65 -52.79
C HIS A 6 -0.65 -21.04 -51.77
N VAL A 7 -1.33 -21.89 -51.00
CA VAL A 7 -2.01 -21.48 -49.78
C VAL A 7 -0.91 -21.01 -48.81
N ARG A 8 -0.76 -19.69 -48.66
CA ARG A 8 0.09 -19.10 -47.63
C ARG A 8 -0.63 -19.31 -46.29
N SER A 9 -0.04 -20.14 -45.43
CA SER A 9 -0.43 -20.26 -44.04
C SER A 9 -0.19 -18.92 -43.33
N CYS A 10 -1.27 -18.21 -43.02
CA CYS A 10 -1.20 -17.09 -42.09
C CYS A 10 -1.05 -17.65 -40.68
N SER A 11 0.19 -17.70 -40.17
CA SER A 11 0.45 -17.85 -38.74
C SER A 11 0.12 -16.54 -38.02
N LEU A 12 -1.17 -16.23 -37.90
CA LEU A 12 -1.62 -15.24 -36.93
C LEU A 12 -1.50 -15.87 -35.55
N PRO A 13 -0.83 -15.24 -34.56
CA PRO A 13 -0.88 -15.73 -33.19
C PRO A 13 -2.31 -15.55 -32.70
N ALA A 14 -3.13 -16.59 -32.84
CA ALA A 14 -4.55 -16.60 -32.50
C ALA A 14 -4.80 -16.82 -31.00
N ARG A 15 -3.77 -16.69 -30.16
CA ARG A 15 -3.85 -16.99 -28.73
C ARG A 15 -3.18 -15.88 -27.92
N LEU A 16 -3.85 -15.45 -26.85
CA LEU A 16 -3.21 -14.72 -25.76
C LEU A 16 -1.93 -15.49 -25.40
N HIS A 17 -0.79 -14.79 -25.30
CA HIS A 17 0.47 -15.44 -24.97
C HIS A 17 0.31 -16.16 -23.63
N SER A 18 0.14 -17.49 -23.66
CA SER A 18 -0.04 -18.36 -22.49
C SER A 18 1.06 -18.10 -21.45
N ASN A 19 2.26 -17.75 -21.92
CA ASN A 19 3.41 -17.40 -21.10
C ASN A 19 3.17 -16.17 -20.21
N GLY A 20 2.53 -15.11 -20.72
CA GLY A 20 2.27 -13.89 -19.94
C GLY A 20 1.21 -14.11 -18.86
N LEU A 21 0.12 -14.81 -19.19
CA LEU A 21 -0.92 -15.19 -18.22
C LEU A 21 -0.36 -16.11 -17.14
N ASN A 22 0.42 -17.13 -17.53
CA ASN A 22 1.04 -18.07 -16.59
C ASN A 22 2.04 -17.38 -15.67
N HIS A 23 2.80 -16.40 -16.17
CA HIS A 23 3.74 -15.63 -15.36
C HIS A 23 3.02 -14.80 -14.29
N ILE A 24 1.96 -14.07 -14.64
CA ILE A 24 1.14 -13.31 -13.67
C ILE A 24 0.51 -14.25 -12.66
N GLN A 25 -0.01 -15.41 -13.09
CA GLN A 25 -0.54 -16.43 -12.20
C GLN A 25 0.51 -16.94 -11.20
N GLN A 26 1.75 -17.16 -11.66
CA GLN A 26 2.86 -17.54 -10.79
C GLN A 26 3.21 -16.45 -9.78
N LEU A 27 3.20 -15.17 -10.19
CA LEU A 27 3.41 -14.04 -9.27
C LEU A 27 2.30 -13.97 -8.20
N LEU A 28 1.03 -14.17 -8.60
CA LEU A 28 -0.11 -14.24 -7.69
C LEU A 28 0.02 -15.39 -6.67
N ILE A 29 0.53 -16.56 -7.09
CA ILE A 29 0.75 -17.71 -6.18
C ILE A 29 1.95 -17.50 -5.26
N LYS A 30 3.03 -16.92 -5.79
CA LYS A 30 4.28 -16.71 -5.05
C LYS A 30 4.18 -15.61 -4.01
N LEU A 31 3.16 -14.74 -4.10
CA LEU A 31 3.08 -13.56 -3.28
C LEU A 31 2.99 -13.96 -1.80
N PRO A 32 4.06 -13.72 -1.01
CA PRO A 32 4.04 -14.09 0.39
C PRO A 32 3.04 -13.17 1.10
N THR A 33 2.33 -13.71 2.09
CA THR A 33 1.55 -12.93 3.05
C THR A 33 2.45 -12.10 3.99
N ASP A 34 3.71 -11.86 3.63
CA ASP A 34 4.75 -11.24 4.46
C ASP A 34 5.00 -9.79 4.02
N ASP A 35 5.02 -8.88 5.00
CA ASP A 35 4.62 -7.47 4.85
C ASP A 35 5.46 -6.66 3.84
N LYS A 36 6.78 -6.87 3.80
CA LYS A 36 7.71 -5.94 3.12
C LYS A 36 7.93 -6.22 1.63
N SER A 37 7.80 -7.48 1.20
CA SER A 37 7.96 -7.84 -0.21
C SER A 37 6.66 -7.67 -1.01
N SER A 38 5.53 -7.46 -0.32
CA SER A 38 4.20 -7.36 -0.92
C SER A 38 4.08 -6.25 -1.98
N LEU A 39 4.66 -5.07 -1.75
CA LEU A 39 4.58 -3.94 -2.69
C LEU A 39 5.52 -4.06 -3.90
N SER A 40 6.71 -4.63 -3.69
CA SER A 40 7.67 -4.84 -4.79
C SER A 40 7.14 -5.88 -5.78
N PHE A 41 6.61 -6.98 -5.26
CA PHE A 41 5.95 -7.99 -6.11
C PHE A 41 4.66 -7.47 -6.73
N LEU A 42 3.88 -6.64 -6.03
CA LEU A 42 2.72 -6.00 -6.64
C LEU A 42 3.13 -5.08 -7.80
N SER A 43 4.25 -4.37 -7.66
CA SER A 43 4.82 -3.55 -8.73
C SER A 43 5.24 -4.40 -9.93
N GLU A 44 5.88 -5.54 -9.70
CA GLU A 44 6.22 -6.52 -10.74
C GLU A 44 4.96 -7.04 -11.43
N LEU A 45 3.93 -7.37 -10.66
CA LEU A 45 2.65 -7.86 -11.18
C LEU A 45 1.96 -6.82 -12.09
N TYR A 46 1.93 -5.55 -11.71
CA TYR A 46 1.42 -4.47 -12.57
C TYR A 46 2.29 -4.25 -13.81
N ASP A 47 3.60 -4.45 -13.71
CA ASP A 47 4.49 -4.39 -14.87
C ASP A 47 4.23 -5.53 -15.86
N SER A 48 4.16 -6.76 -15.38
CA SER A 48 3.79 -7.94 -16.17
C SER A 48 2.41 -7.77 -16.80
N LEU A 49 1.47 -7.15 -16.09
CA LEU A 49 0.14 -6.83 -16.62
C LEU A 49 0.25 -5.82 -17.77
N SER A 50 0.99 -4.73 -17.59
CA SER A 50 1.24 -3.76 -18.64
C SER A 50 1.85 -4.41 -19.89
N ASN A 51 2.86 -5.26 -19.72
CA ASN A 51 3.51 -5.99 -20.81
C ASN A 51 2.54 -6.94 -21.53
N LEU A 52 1.71 -7.68 -20.79
CA LEU A 52 0.70 -8.57 -21.36
C LEU A 52 -0.25 -7.81 -22.30
N PHE A 53 -0.75 -6.64 -21.88
CA PHE A 53 -1.67 -5.82 -22.67
C PHE A 53 -1.01 -5.14 -23.88
N ASN A 54 0.27 -4.78 -23.77
CA ASN A 54 1.03 -4.18 -24.87
C ASN A 54 1.45 -5.21 -25.93
N GLU A 55 1.75 -6.45 -25.53
CA GLU A 55 2.24 -7.50 -26.43
C GLU A 55 1.14 -8.36 -27.05
N SER A 56 -0.05 -8.40 -26.43
CA SER A 56 -1.15 -9.23 -26.93
C SER A 56 -2.00 -8.46 -27.95
N PRO A 57 -2.38 -9.07 -29.09
CA PRO A 57 -3.27 -8.42 -30.04
C PRO A 57 -4.64 -8.21 -29.38
N ALA A 58 -5.14 -6.98 -29.48
CA ALA A 58 -6.33 -6.55 -28.76
C ALA A 58 -7.60 -7.39 -29.10
N SER A 59 -7.64 -8.02 -30.28
CA SER A 59 -8.75 -8.91 -30.69
C SER A 59 -8.88 -10.18 -29.84
N LEU A 60 -7.84 -10.55 -29.09
CA LEU A 60 -7.84 -11.70 -28.19
C LEU A 60 -8.14 -11.33 -26.72
N LEU A 61 -8.15 -10.04 -26.39
CA LEU A 61 -8.27 -9.54 -25.03
C LEU A 61 -9.68 -9.05 -24.67
N LEU A 62 -10.60 -8.88 -25.63
CA LEU A 62 -11.89 -8.21 -25.43
C LEU A 62 -13.12 -9.14 -25.59
N PRO A 63 -13.59 -9.82 -24.53
CA PRO A 63 -14.88 -10.49 -24.55
C PRO A 63 -16.05 -9.53 -24.22
N HIS A 64 -15.86 -8.55 -23.33
CA HIS A 64 -16.94 -7.72 -22.76
C HIS A 64 -16.48 -6.31 -22.34
N HIS A 65 -16.92 -5.27 -23.04
CA HIS A 65 -16.59 -3.87 -22.76
C HIS A 65 -17.02 -3.40 -21.36
N SER A 66 -18.19 -3.85 -20.87
CA SER A 66 -18.72 -3.48 -19.55
C SER A 66 -17.92 -4.03 -18.36
N PHE A 67 -17.18 -5.12 -18.55
CA PHE A 67 -16.32 -5.66 -17.51
C PHE A 67 -15.08 -4.79 -17.30
N PHE A 68 -14.46 -4.36 -18.41
CA PHE A 68 -13.29 -3.51 -18.36
C PHE A 68 -13.59 -2.13 -17.79
N THR A 69 -14.77 -1.56 -18.01
CA THR A 69 -15.16 -0.29 -17.37
C THR A 69 -15.15 -0.41 -15.85
N HIS A 70 -15.75 -1.47 -15.29
CA HIS A 70 -15.74 -1.70 -13.85
C HIS A 70 -14.32 -1.90 -13.30
N LEU A 71 -13.47 -2.66 -13.99
CA LEU A 71 -12.07 -2.81 -13.58
C LEU A 71 -11.29 -1.50 -13.64
N LEU A 72 -11.52 -0.69 -14.67
CA LEU A 72 -10.86 0.61 -14.80
C LEU A 72 -11.31 1.58 -13.71
N ASP A 73 -12.57 1.53 -13.30
CA ASP A 73 -13.09 2.30 -12.16
C ASP A 73 -12.43 1.82 -10.85
N LEU A 74 -12.35 0.51 -10.62
CA LEU A 74 -11.66 -0.04 -9.45
C LEU A 74 -10.16 0.31 -9.45
N SER A 75 -9.51 0.30 -10.62
CA SER A 75 -8.11 0.70 -10.76
C SER A 75 -7.86 2.16 -10.37
N LEU A 76 -8.84 3.05 -10.63
CA LEU A 76 -8.78 4.45 -10.18
C LEU A 76 -8.87 4.53 -8.66
N VAL A 77 -9.76 3.75 -8.04
CA VAL A 77 -9.86 3.70 -6.58
C VAL A 77 -8.55 3.21 -5.95
N HIS A 78 -7.90 2.21 -6.53
CA HIS A 78 -6.58 1.76 -6.09
C HIS A 78 -5.50 2.84 -6.26
N LEU A 79 -5.51 3.59 -7.37
CA LEU A 79 -4.58 4.69 -7.59
C LEU A 79 -4.77 5.82 -6.57
N ASP A 80 -6.02 6.20 -6.30
CA ASP A 80 -6.35 7.22 -5.29
C ASP A 80 -5.90 6.79 -3.89
N LEU A 81 -6.10 5.52 -3.56
CA LEU A 81 -5.64 4.92 -2.31
C LEU A 81 -4.11 4.98 -2.20
N CYS A 82 -3.40 4.57 -3.26
CA CYS A 82 -1.94 4.64 -3.33
C CYS A 82 -1.44 6.08 -3.18
N SER A 83 -2.10 7.04 -3.83
CA SER A 83 -1.78 8.46 -3.71
C SER A 83 -1.94 8.97 -2.28
N LYS A 84 -3.08 8.70 -1.64
CA LYS A 84 -3.34 9.11 -0.25
C LYS A 84 -2.36 8.47 0.72
N LEU A 85 -1.96 7.22 0.46
CA LEU A 85 -0.99 6.51 1.28
C LEU A 85 0.42 7.12 1.14
N ARG A 86 0.83 7.51 -0.08
CA ARG A 86 2.07 8.28 -0.29
C ARG A 86 2.07 9.60 0.49
N ASP A 87 0.96 10.35 0.45
CA ASP A 87 0.83 11.60 1.21
C ASP A 87 0.92 11.36 2.73
N ILE A 88 0.37 10.26 3.23
CA ILE A 88 0.53 9.85 4.63
C ILE A 88 2.01 9.57 4.95
N THR A 89 2.69 8.77 4.12
CA THR A 89 4.10 8.43 4.32
C THR A 89 4.99 9.68 4.34
N CYS A 90 4.76 10.64 3.44
CA CYS A 90 5.44 11.94 3.46
C CYS A 90 5.21 12.69 4.78
N ARG A 91 3.97 12.75 5.27
CA ARG A 91 3.66 13.40 6.57
C ARG A 91 4.33 12.70 7.75
N ILE A 92 4.46 11.37 7.73
CA ILE A 92 5.24 10.63 8.73
C ILE A 92 6.69 11.10 8.69
N LYS A 93 7.32 11.09 7.51
CA LYS A 93 8.71 11.52 7.31
C LYS A 93 8.97 12.94 7.79
N ASP A 94 8.10 13.89 7.43
CA ASP A 94 8.22 15.28 7.86
C ASP A 94 8.13 15.42 9.38
N SER A 95 7.18 14.72 10.01
CA SER A 95 7.02 14.75 11.48
C SER A 95 8.26 14.20 12.21
N ILE A 96 8.89 13.16 11.65
CA ILE A 96 10.13 12.57 12.17
C ILE A 96 11.29 13.56 12.02
N ARG A 97 11.41 14.23 10.85
CA ARG A 97 12.43 15.24 10.57
C ARG A 97 12.33 16.44 11.50
N ASP A 98 11.11 16.93 11.74
CA ASP A 98 10.84 18.03 12.67
C ASP A 98 11.26 17.71 14.11
N LEU A 99 10.89 16.52 14.59
CA LEU A 99 11.21 16.10 15.95
C LEU A 99 12.72 15.88 16.13
N ARG A 100 13.40 15.25 15.16
CA ARG A 100 14.87 15.11 15.17
C ARG A 100 15.57 16.46 15.14
N SER A 101 15.08 17.41 14.32
CA SER A 101 15.59 18.78 14.28
C SER A 101 15.46 19.49 15.63
N ALA A 102 14.34 19.30 16.33
CA ALA A 102 14.14 19.82 17.68
C ALA A 102 15.16 19.23 18.66
N PHE A 103 15.36 17.91 18.66
CA PHE A 103 16.35 17.27 19.53
C PHE A 103 17.78 17.75 19.28
N ARG A 104 18.18 17.94 18.02
CA ARG A 104 19.50 18.48 17.66
C ARG A 104 19.68 19.93 18.15
N ARG A 105 18.63 20.75 18.09
CA ARG A 105 18.66 22.17 18.49
C ARG A 105 18.51 22.42 20.00
N ARG A 106 18.20 21.39 20.81
CA ARG A 106 17.94 21.48 22.26
C ARG A 106 18.89 22.40 23.02
N ARG A 107 20.17 22.47 22.62
CA ARG A 107 21.20 23.30 23.26
C ARG A 107 20.78 24.78 23.46
N HIS A 108 19.83 25.27 22.67
CA HIS A 108 19.36 26.67 22.70
C HIS A 108 17.92 26.84 23.25
N GLY A 109 17.13 25.76 23.41
CA GLY A 109 15.68 25.84 23.63
C GLY A 109 15.16 25.28 24.95
N GLY A 110 15.99 24.60 25.76
CA GLY A 110 15.56 23.99 27.02
C GLY A 110 14.53 22.86 26.85
N ASP A 111 14.08 22.27 27.96
CA ASP A 111 13.24 21.05 27.93
C ASP A 111 11.77 21.32 27.57
N SER A 112 11.28 22.52 27.83
CA SER A 112 9.90 22.92 27.50
C SER A 112 9.63 22.96 26.00
N THR A 113 10.60 23.43 25.20
CA THR A 113 10.50 23.43 23.72
C THR A 113 10.49 22.02 23.17
N ILE A 114 11.33 21.14 23.70
CA ILE A 114 11.36 19.72 23.34
C ILE A 114 10.02 19.05 23.64
N GLN A 115 9.45 19.30 24.82
CA GLN A 115 8.11 18.79 25.16
C GLN A 115 7.03 19.30 24.20
N CYS A 116 7.13 20.54 23.70
CA CYS A 116 6.22 21.07 22.69
C CYS A 116 6.32 20.29 21.38
N HIS A 117 7.55 20.03 20.89
CA HIS A 117 7.78 19.24 19.68
C HIS A 117 7.32 17.78 19.82
N VAL A 118 7.56 17.16 20.98
CA VAL A 118 7.04 15.81 21.29
C VAL A 118 5.51 15.81 21.23
N LYS A 119 4.84 16.78 21.87
CA LYS A 119 3.38 16.91 21.83
C LYS A 119 2.85 17.13 20.41
N ALA A 120 3.56 17.92 19.59
CA ALA A 120 3.22 18.15 18.19
C ALA A 120 3.33 16.86 17.36
N PHE A 121 4.41 16.10 17.52
CA PHE A 121 4.60 14.79 16.88
C PHE A 121 3.49 13.81 17.27
N THR A 122 3.17 13.69 18.57
CA THR A 122 2.06 12.84 19.04
C THR A 122 0.71 13.24 18.44
N ARG A 123 0.45 14.55 18.27
CA ARG A 123 -0.77 15.03 17.59
C ARG A 123 -0.76 14.63 16.11
N SER A 124 0.37 14.81 15.42
CA SER A 124 0.52 14.40 14.01
C SER A 124 0.24 12.90 13.84
N ARG A 125 0.87 12.03 14.65
CA ARG A 125 0.60 10.58 14.65
C ARG A 125 -0.89 10.25 14.81
N ARG A 126 -1.60 10.94 15.71
CA ARG A 126 -3.07 10.72 15.88
C ARG A 126 -3.87 11.11 14.64
N LEU A 127 -3.48 12.15 13.92
CA LEU A 127 -4.15 12.55 12.68
C LEU A 127 -3.88 11.53 11.57
N ILE A 128 -2.63 11.10 11.44
CA ILE A 128 -2.22 10.05 10.50
C ILE A 128 -3.02 8.76 10.75
N HIS A 129 -3.15 8.35 12.01
CA HIS A 129 -3.97 7.21 12.42
C HIS A 129 -5.44 7.32 12.01
N LYS A 130 -6.03 8.51 12.14
CA LYS A 130 -7.41 8.75 11.69
C LYS A 130 -7.53 8.62 10.18
N ASP A 131 -6.53 9.09 9.44
CA ASP A 131 -6.54 8.99 7.98
C ASP A 131 -6.34 7.54 7.51
N LEU A 132 -5.42 6.79 8.13
CA LEU A 132 -5.26 5.35 7.88
C LEU A 132 -6.55 4.56 8.13
N ALA A 133 -7.27 4.87 9.23
CA ALA A 133 -8.55 4.24 9.53
C ALA A 133 -9.62 4.53 8.45
N LYS A 134 -9.64 5.74 7.88
CA LYS A 134 -10.53 6.07 6.75
C LYS A 134 -10.18 5.26 5.50
N LEU A 135 -8.89 5.09 5.21
CA LEU A 135 -8.43 4.29 4.06
C LEU A 135 -8.77 2.81 4.22
N LEU A 136 -8.63 2.25 5.43
CA LEU A 136 -9.05 0.88 5.74
C LEU A 136 -10.57 0.68 5.57
N LEU A 137 -11.37 1.67 5.98
CA LEU A 137 -12.82 1.65 5.76
C LEU A 137 -13.18 1.68 4.27
N LEU A 138 -12.50 2.52 3.49
CA LEU A 138 -12.68 2.61 2.04
C LEU A 138 -12.34 1.28 1.35
N LEU A 139 -11.22 0.66 1.70
CA LEU A 139 -10.84 -0.68 1.20
C LEU A 139 -11.89 -1.75 1.49
N LYS A 140 -12.48 -1.74 2.70
CA LYS A 140 -13.51 -2.71 3.06
C LYS A 140 -14.77 -2.55 2.20
N GLN A 141 -15.13 -1.33 1.82
CA GLN A 141 -16.30 -1.09 0.97
C GLN A 141 -16.09 -1.58 -0.48
N THR A 142 -14.84 -1.61 -0.94
CA THR A 142 -14.48 -2.07 -2.30
C THR A 142 -14.37 -3.59 -2.46
N GLU A 143 -14.36 -4.38 -1.38
CA GLU A 143 -14.21 -5.84 -1.42
C GLU A 143 -15.47 -6.60 -1.90
N HIS A 144 -16.64 -5.95 -1.95
CA HIS A 144 -17.94 -6.63 -2.12
C HIS A 144 -18.44 -6.79 -3.58
N SER A 145 -17.63 -6.49 -4.60
CA SER A 145 -18.07 -6.45 -6.00
C SER A 145 -17.61 -7.62 -6.87
N SER A 146 -17.42 -8.82 -6.31
CA SER A 146 -17.00 -10.00 -7.09
C SER A 146 -18.18 -10.60 -7.88
N SER A 147 -18.21 -10.36 -9.20
CA SER A 147 -19.01 -11.19 -10.12
C SER A 147 -18.17 -12.38 -10.56
N GLU A 148 -18.64 -13.61 -10.33
CA GLU A 148 -18.02 -14.81 -10.89
C GLU A 148 -18.04 -14.74 -12.41
N SER A 149 -16.88 -14.97 -13.04
CA SER A 149 -16.74 -15.02 -14.49
C SER A 149 -15.97 -16.27 -14.87
N THR A 150 -16.29 -16.84 -16.03
CA THR A 150 -15.59 -18.01 -16.59
C THR A 150 -14.38 -17.64 -17.45
N HIS A 151 -14.15 -16.36 -17.76
CA HIS A 151 -13.09 -15.97 -18.70
C HIS A 151 -11.71 -15.85 -18.00
N PRO A 152 -10.67 -16.57 -18.45
CA PRO A 152 -9.38 -16.64 -17.74
C PRO A 152 -8.73 -15.27 -17.45
N LEU A 153 -8.75 -14.35 -18.42
CA LEU A 153 -8.21 -12.99 -18.26
C LEU A 153 -9.00 -12.17 -17.22
N ILE A 154 -10.33 -12.36 -17.19
CA ILE A 154 -11.20 -11.63 -16.25
C ILE A 154 -10.88 -12.11 -14.83
N THR A 155 -10.83 -13.42 -14.62
CA THR A 155 -10.48 -14.02 -13.34
C THR A 155 -9.10 -13.56 -12.88
N LEU A 156 -8.11 -13.53 -13.79
CA LEU A 156 -6.77 -13.04 -13.49
C LEU A 156 -6.78 -11.56 -13.04
N LEU A 157 -7.46 -10.68 -13.77
CA LEU A 157 -7.55 -9.26 -13.41
C LEU A 157 -8.27 -9.03 -12.09
N GLN A 158 -9.31 -9.83 -11.78
CA GLN A 158 -9.97 -9.81 -10.48
C GLN A 158 -9.03 -10.23 -9.36
N GLN A 159 -8.20 -11.27 -9.58
CA GLN A 159 -7.18 -11.69 -8.63
C GLN A 159 -6.14 -10.59 -8.40
N VAL A 160 -5.67 -9.91 -9.46
CA VAL A 160 -4.79 -8.74 -9.35
C VAL A 160 -5.41 -7.63 -8.50
N CYS A 161 -6.70 -7.34 -8.71
CA CYS A 161 -7.41 -6.34 -7.92
C CYS A 161 -7.53 -6.75 -6.44
N SER A 162 -7.95 -7.98 -6.18
CA SER A 162 -8.02 -8.55 -4.81
C SER A 162 -6.66 -8.47 -4.13
N GLN A 163 -5.60 -8.83 -4.84
CA GLN A 163 -4.26 -8.79 -4.31
C GLN A 163 -3.77 -7.38 -4.02
N THR A 164 -4.16 -6.41 -4.84
CA THR A 164 -3.91 -4.98 -4.59
C THR A 164 -4.56 -4.53 -3.29
N CYS A 165 -5.82 -4.90 -3.05
CA CYS A 165 -6.52 -4.60 -1.80
C CYS A 165 -5.80 -5.21 -0.58
N ILE A 166 -5.42 -6.48 -0.67
CA ILE A 166 -4.70 -7.19 0.40
C ILE A 166 -3.38 -6.47 0.71
N SER A 167 -2.56 -6.18 -0.30
CA SER A 167 -1.27 -5.50 -0.10
C SER A 167 -1.44 -4.12 0.53
N PHE A 168 -2.41 -3.31 0.06
CA PHE A 168 -2.67 -2.02 0.70
C PHE A 168 -3.20 -2.15 2.12
N ARG A 169 -4.09 -3.12 2.38
CA ARG A 169 -4.59 -3.39 3.73
C ARG A 169 -3.44 -3.71 4.68
N THR A 170 -2.52 -4.58 4.26
CA THR A 170 -1.34 -4.97 5.02
C THR A 170 -0.48 -3.75 5.39
N VAL A 171 -0.14 -2.91 4.41
CA VAL A 171 0.64 -1.68 4.65
C VAL A 171 -0.09 -0.69 5.56
N LEU A 172 -1.41 -0.53 5.37
CA LEU A 172 -2.19 0.36 6.24
C LEU A 172 -2.23 -0.15 7.68
N LEU A 173 -2.32 -1.47 7.89
CA LEU A 173 -2.30 -2.08 9.21
C LEU A 173 -0.94 -1.95 9.88
N SER A 174 0.16 -2.12 9.14
CA SER A 174 1.53 -1.95 9.68
C SER A 174 1.78 -0.51 10.15
N LEU A 175 1.29 0.49 9.42
CA LEU A 175 1.34 1.90 9.81
C LEU A 175 0.37 2.25 10.96
N SER A 176 -0.69 1.47 11.15
CA SER A 176 -1.76 1.71 12.14
C SER A 176 -1.45 1.15 13.54
N SER A 177 -0.18 0.87 13.87
CA SER A 177 0.21 0.40 15.21
C SER A 177 -0.33 1.32 16.32
N PRO A 178 -1.08 0.79 17.32
CA PRO A 178 -1.98 1.58 18.16
C PRO A 178 -1.28 2.65 18.99
N VAL A 179 -1.62 3.92 18.76
CA VAL A 179 -1.21 5.04 19.62
C VAL A 179 -1.95 4.93 20.95
N ARG A 180 -1.24 4.66 22.06
CA ARG A 180 -1.83 4.69 23.40
C ARG A 180 -2.27 6.12 23.73
N LYS A 181 -3.58 6.32 23.87
CA LYS A 181 -4.16 7.58 24.33
C LYS A 181 -3.77 7.80 25.80
N PRO A 182 -3.30 8.99 26.21
CA PRO A 182 -3.40 9.39 27.60
C PRO A 182 -4.86 9.80 27.84
N MET A 183 -5.70 8.87 28.31
CA MET A 183 -7.09 9.17 28.72
C MET A 183 -7.48 8.39 29.98
N PRO A 184 -8.33 8.97 30.84
CA PRO A 184 -8.71 8.40 32.14
C PRO A 184 -9.55 7.13 32.01
N SER A 185 -9.47 6.31 33.05
CA SER A 185 -9.73 4.86 33.09
C SER A 185 -11.11 4.34 32.64
N LYS A 186 -12.11 5.21 32.39
CA LYS A 186 -13.49 4.77 32.17
C LYS A 186 -13.90 4.56 30.70
N TRP A 187 -13.13 5.09 29.73
CA TRP A 187 -13.42 4.94 28.29
C TRP A 187 -12.56 3.88 27.57
N ALA A 188 -11.57 3.31 28.26
CA ALA A 188 -10.65 2.32 27.71
C ALA A 188 -11.36 1.00 27.32
N LEU A 189 -12.50 0.70 27.93
CA LEU A 189 -13.28 -0.52 27.67
C LEU A 189 -14.07 -0.46 26.37
N VAL A 190 -14.58 0.72 25.98
CA VAL A 190 -15.40 0.87 24.78
C VAL A 190 -14.55 0.74 23.51
N THR A 191 -13.28 1.17 23.55
CA THR A 191 -12.35 1.02 22.42
C THR A 191 -11.80 -0.41 22.24
N LYS A 192 -11.80 -1.23 23.30
CA LYS A 192 -11.37 -2.64 23.22
C LYS A 192 -12.39 -3.53 22.53
N LEU A 193 -13.65 -3.09 22.41
CA LEU A 193 -14.74 -3.84 21.79
C LEU A 193 -14.82 -3.65 20.27
N MET A 194 -14.41 -2.49 19.73
CA MET A 194 -14.48 -2.25 18.27
C MET A 194 -13.27 -2.80 17.49
N ILE A 195 -12.17 -3.16 18.17
CA ILE A 195 -10.97 -3.75 17.55
C ILE A 195 -10.98 -5.29 17.68
N LYS A 196 -11.88 -5.86 18.49
CA LYS A 196 -11.99 -7.30 18.75
C LYS A 196 -13.13 -7.93 17.95
N ASN A 197 -13.15 -7.73 16.63
CA ASN A 197 -14.16 -8.39 15.79
C ASN A 197 -13.64 -9.15 14.58
N ASP A 198 -12.34 -9.43 14.49
CA ASP A 198 -11.82 -10.51 13.63
C ASP A 198 -10.48 -11.01 14.19
N THR A 199 -10.55 -11.88 15.19
CA THR A 199 -9.41 -12.67 15.65
C THR A 199 -9.40 -14.00 14.93
N ASN A 200 -8.60 -14.12 13.86
CA ASN A 200 -7.75 -15.29 13.65
C ASN A 200 -6.77 -15.08 12.49
N THR A 201 -5.53 -14.71 12.82
CA THR A 201 -4.30 -15.22 12.19
C THR A 201 -3.11 -14.61 12.90
N ASN A 202 -2.19 -15.50 13.30
CA ASN A 202 -1.01 -15.19 14.08
C ASN A 202 -0.03 -14.34 13.25
N ALA A 203 -0.09 -13.02 13.37
CA ALA A 203 0.94 -12.10 12.87
C ALA A 203 1.26 -11.06 13.95
N GLN A 204 1.81 -11.53 15.06
CA GLN A 204 2.40 -10.68 16.09
C GLN A 204 3.87 -10.40 15.74
N VAL A 205 4.14 -9.71 14.63
CA VAL A 205 5.54 -9.46 14.21
C VAL A 205 5.71 -8.12 13.49
N GLN A 206 5.29 -7.01 14.10
CA GLN A 206 5.90 -5.67 13.89
C GLN A 206 5.41 -4.60 14.88
N THR A 207 4.83 -5.04 16.00
CA THR A 207 4.17 -4.17 16.98
C THR A 207 5.12 -3.53 17.97
N ASN A 208 6.41 -3.87 17.97
CA ASN A 208 7.32 -3.47 19.04
C ASN A 208 7.86 -2.04 18.88
N GLU A 209 8.32 -1.65 17.69
CA GLU A 209 9.10 -0.40 17.52
C GLU A 209 8.26 0.87 17.67
N PHE A 210 7.09 0.94 17.03
CA PHE A 210 6.17 2.07 17.16
C PHE A 210 5.59 2.19 18.58
N GLN A 211 5.36 1.07 19.25
CA GLN A 211 4.86 1.06 20.62
C GLN A 211 5.93 1.51 21.62
N ILE A 212 7.17 1.04 21.47
CA ILE A 212 8.33 1.51 22.25
C ILE A 212 8.53 3.01 22.05
N MET A 213 8.48 3.49 20.81
CA MET A 213 8.59 4.91 20.49
C MET A 213 7.46 5.73 21.16
N ASP A 214 6.21 5.26 21.11
CA ASP A 214 5.08 5.95 21.73
C ASP A 214 5.21 5.99 23.28
N GLU A 215 5.73 4.94 23.91
CA GLU A 215 6.01 4.88 25.36
C GLU A 215 7.16 5.82 25.75
N GLU A 216 8.23 5.88 24.95
CA GLU A 216 9.34 6.82 25.13
C GLU A 216 8.89 8.28 24.95
N LEU A 217 8.08 8.57 23.94
CA LEU A 217 7.54 9.92 23.70
C LEU A 217 6.59 10.37 24.81
N GLN A 218 5.71 9.49 25.27
CA GLN A 218 4.78 9.81 26.35
C GLN A 218 5.54 10.10 27.65
N SER A 219 6.56 9.30 27.96
CA SER A 219 7.37 9.50 29.17
C SER A 219 8.27 10.74 29.08
N LEU A 220 8.70 11.17 27.88
CA LEU A 220 9.39 12.45 27.67
C LEU A 220 8.46 13.66 27.82
N SER A 221 7.19 13.51 27.41
CA SER A 221 6.21 14.60 27.51
C SER A 221 5.86 15.00 28.95
N MET A 222 6.06 14.09 29.90
CA MET A 222 5.72 14.25 31.33
C MET A 222 6.96 14.36 32.24
N ALA A 223 8.17 14.23 31.69
CA ALA A 223 9.40 14.27 32.47
C ALA A 223 9.68 15.69 32.99
N LYS A 224 10.04 15.80 34.28
CA LYS A 224 10.51 17.07 34.88
C LYS A 224 11.83 17.54 34.27
N GLU A 225 12.69 16.59 33.89
CA GLU A 225 13.97 16.84 33.23
C GLU A 225 14.21 15.77 32.17
N ILE A 226 14.71 16.18 31.00
CA ILE A 226 14.99 15.28 29.89
C ILE A 226 16.48 14.96 29.83
N LYS A 227 16.86 13.75 30.23
CA LYS A 227 18.26 13.31 30.14
C LYS A 227 18.74 13.24 28.69
N LYS A 228 20.00 13.61 28.44
CA LYS A 228 20.59 13.63 27.09
C LYS A 228 20.64 12.23 26.47
N GLU A 229 20.84 11.20 27.29
CA GLU A 229 20.86 9.79 26.89
C GLU A 229 19.51 9.35 26.32
N ARG A 230 18.40 9.79 26.94
CA ARG A 230 17.04 9.48 26.47
C ARG A 230 16.75 10.08 25.09
N ILE A 231 17.26 11.30 24.85
CA ILE A 231 17.16 11.93 23.53
C ILE A 231 17.96 11.15 22.49
N LYS A 232 19.18 10.71 22.83
CA LYS A 232 19.99 9.90 21.92
C LYS A 232 19.28 8.59 21.55
N SER A 233 18.73 7.88 22.54
CA SER A 233 17.92 6.67 22.34
C SER A 233 16.77 6.92 21.35
N LEU A 234 16.01 7.99 21.58
CA LEU A 234 14.87 8.31 20.73
C LEU A 234 15.27 8.80 19.33
N ILE A 235 16.42 9.47 19.17
CA ILE A 235 16.94 9.80 17.84
C ILE A 235 17.25 8.50 17.08
N THR A 236 17.91 7.53 17.72
CA THR A 236 18.24 6.26 17.06
C THR A 236 17.00 5.47 16.66
N THR A 237 15.94 5.46 17.47
CA THR A 237 14.68 4.82 17.08
C THR A 237 13.98 5.58 15.95
N LEU A 238 14.00 6.92 15.97
CA LEU A 238 13.48 7.75 14.88
C LEU A 238 14.23 7.54 13.56
N ASP A 239 15.54 7.33 13.59
CA ASP A 239 16.35 7.08 12.39
C ASP A 239 16.01 5.70 11.78
N ASN A 240 15.81 4.66 12.59
CA ASN A 240 15.37 3.36 12.10
C ASN A 240 13.99 3.45 11.42
N VAL A 241 13.06 4.19 12.02
CA VAL A 241 11.73 4.41 11.44
C VAL A 241 11.81 5.23 10.15
N ASP A 242 12.68 6.24 10.09
CA ASP A 242 12.90 7.07 8.90
C ASP A 242 13.35 6.24 7.70
N VAL A 243 14.32 5.34 7.89
CA VAL A 243 14.79 4.42 6.84
C VAL A 243 13.65 3.56 6.31
N ALA A 244 12.86 2.95 7.21
CA ALA A 244 11.72 2.14 6.81
C ALA A 244 10.63 2.95 6.07
N VAL A 245 10.41 4.20 6.48
CA VAL A 245 9.46 5.12 5.83
C VAL A 245 9.95 5.53 4.44
N GLU A 246 11.26 5.78 4.27
CA GLU A 246 11.87 6.09 2.97
C GLU A 246 11.78 4.91 1.99
N GLU A 247 12.04 3.68 2.46
CA GLU A 247 11.84 2.45 1.66
C GLU A 247 10.37 2.29 1.21
N LEU A 248 9.44 2.55 2.13
CA LEU A 248 8.00 2.49 1.83
C LEU A 248 7.58 3.56 0.82
N GLU A 249 8.04 4.80 0.98
CA GLU A 249 7.76 5.91 0.06
C GLU A 249 8.22 5.59 -1.37
N SER A 250 9.46 5.07 -1.50
CA SER A 250 10.04 4.65 -2.78
C SER A 250 9.26 3.50 -3.43
N SER A 251 8.87 2.51 -2.62
CA SER A 251 8.08 1.36 -3.08
C SER A 251 6.69 1.79 -3.57
N LEU A 252 6.02 2.69 -2.85
CA LEU A 252 4.72 3.23 -3.24
C LEU A 252 4.81 4.12 -4.48
N GLU A 253 5.86 4.92 -4.63
CA GLU A 253 6.07 5.70 -5.85
C GLU A 253 6.25 4.79 -7.08
N THR A 254 7.07 3.75 -6.93
CA THR A 254 7.29 2.76 -7.99
C THR A 254 5.97 2.09 -8.37
N LEU A 255 5.23 1.58 -7.37
CA LEU A 255 3.93 0.95 -7.58
C LEU A 255 2.95 1.89 -8.27
N TYR A 256 2.82 3.14 -7.82
CA TYR A 256 1.93 4.12 -8.41
C TYR A 256 2.21 4.33 -9.91
N ARG A 257 3.48 4.44 -10.29
CA ARG A 257 3.88 4.54 -11.71
C ARG A 257 3.50 3.30 -12.51
N ARG A 258 3.72 2.09 -11.97
CA ARG A 258 3.36 0.82 -12.63
C ARG A 258 1.85 0.66 -12.79
N MET A 259 1.06 1.05 -11.79
CA MET A 259 -0.40 1.03 -11.87
C MET A 259 -0.93 1.97 -12.96
N ILE A 260 -0.36 3.16 -13.10
CA ILE A 260 -0.70 4.09 -14.21
C ILE A 260 -0.36 3.44 -15.55
N GLN A 261 0.84 2.89 -15.70
CA GLN A 261 1.26 2.23 -16.93
C GLN A 261 0.31 1.10 -17.31
N ALA A 262 -0.01 0.19 -16.38
CA ALA A 262 -0.95 -0.89 -16.63
C ALA A 262 -2.33 -0.39 -17.05
N ARG A 263 -2.86 0.65 -16.38
CA ARG A 263 -4.14 1.27 -16.74
C ARG A 263 -4.11 1.86 -18.15
N VAL A 264 -3.03 2.54 -18.52
CA VAL A 264 -2.84 3.10 -19.86
C VAL A 264 -2.77 2.00 -20.91
N SER A 265 -2.02 0.93 -20.66
CA SER A 265 -1.92 -0.23 -21.55
C SER A 265 -3.30 -0.85 -21.79
N ILE A 266 -4.09 -1.08 -20.74
CA ILE A 266 -5.46 -1.59 -20.85
C ILE A 266 -6.34 -0.64 -21.68
N LEU A 267 -6.32 0.67 -21.38
CA LEU A 267 -7.12 1.66 -22.10
C LEU A 267 -6.75 1.74 -23.58
N ASN A 268 -5.46 1.65 -23.92
CA ASN A 268 -5.01 1.64 -25.30
C ASN A 268 -5.52 0.41 -26.05
N THR A 269 -5.45 -0.77 -25.44
CA THR A 269 -6.02 -2.01 -26.00
C THR A 269 -7.52 -1.86 -26.29
N LEU A 270 -8.28 -1.26 -25.37
CA LEU A 270 -9.72 -1.03 -25.53
C LEU A 270 -10.04 0.01 -26.60
N SER A 271 -9.26 1.10 -26.66
CA SER A 271 -9.49 2.20 -27.59
C SER A 271 -9.17 1.82 -29.04
N MET A 272 -8.24 0.89 -29.27
CA MET A 272 -7.92 0.36 -30.59
C MET A 272 -9.01 -0.58 -31.15
N HIS A 273 -10.11 -0.81 -30.42
CA HIS A 273 -11.22 -1.70 -30.78
C HIS A 273 -12.58 -1.00 -30.88
N VAL A 274 -12.61 0.32 -30.75
CA VAL A 274 -13.78 1.19 -31.03
C VAL A 274 -13.57 1.87 -32.39
#